data_AF-A0A957DK23-F1
#
_entry.id   AF-A0A957DK23-F1
#
_cell.length_a   1.000
_cell.length_b   1.000
_cell.length_c   1.000
_cell.angle_alpha   90.00
_cell.angle_beta   90.00
_cell.angle_gamma   90.00
#
_symmetry.space_group_name_H-M   'P 1'
#
loop_
_entity.id
_entity.type
_entity.pdbx_description
1 polymer ?
#
loop_
_entity_poly.entity_id
_entity_poly.type
_entity_poly.pdbx_seq_one_letter_code
_entity_poly.pdbx_strand_id
1 'polypeptide(L)'
;STIGGTDCSACHNAPANHFAGACSTCHQDTGNFGNASFNHAGLTDCASCHQPPANHYAGQCSDCHSTDTFSGASFNHSFPTNHEGANNNCETCHPGGNTSSWTCTACHSQEKMDEEHDDESGYNGSNCTQCHPDGRKHDD
;
A
#
# COMPACT_ATOMS: atom_id res chain seq x y z
N SER A 1 -21.13 -22.21 -6.55
CA SER A 1 -20.80 -23.58 -6.08
C SER A 1 -22.09 -24.36 -6.00
N THR A 2 -22.14 -25.53 -6.63
CA THR A 2 -23.39 -26.27 -6.78
C THR A 2 -23.47 -27.46 -5.83
N ILE A 3 -24.64 -27.69 -5.24
CA ILE A 3 -25.00 -28.97 -4.62
C ILE A 3 -26.09 -29.58 -5.51
N GLY A 4 -25.82 -30.75 -6.08
CA GLY A 4 -26.72 -31.40 -7.04
C GLY A 4 -26.96 -30.59 -8.33
N GLY A 5 -26.02 -29.71 -8.72
CA GLY A 5 -26.13 -28.87 -9.91
C GLY A 5 -26.77 -27.49 -9.69
N THR A 6 -27.25 -27.19 -8.48
CA THR A 6 -27.87 -25.89 -8.14
C THR A 6 -26.96 -25.06 -7.26
N ASP A 7 -26.74 -23.79 -7.61
CA ASP A 7 -25.94 -22.86 -6.80
C ASP A 7 -26.58 -22.58 -5.45
N CYS A 8 -25.77 -22.49 -4.39
CA CYS A 8 -26.25 -22.27 -3.03
C CYS A 8 -27.14 -21.00 -2.90
N SER A 9 -26.80 -19.95 -3.66
CA SER A 9 -27.53 -18.68 -3.68
C SER A 9 -28.93 -18.75 -4.28
N ALA A 10 -29.28 -19.85 -4.95
CA ALA A 10 -30.64 -20.06 -5.47
C ALA A 10 -31.65 -20.33 -4.34
N CYS A 11 -31.21 -20.75 -3.16
CA CYS A 11 -32.08 -21.06 -2.03
C CYS A 11 -31.67 -20.35 -0.73
N HIS A 12 -30.38 -20.03 -0.56
CA HIS A 12 -29.85 -19.38 0.62
C HIS A 12 -29.45 -17.93 0.35
N ASN A 13 -29.69 -17.06 1.32
CA ASN A 13 -29.25 -15.67 1.27
C ASN A 13 -28.04 -15.48 2.18
N ALA A 14 -27.03 -14.80 1.66
CA ALA A 14 -25.89 -14.39 2.45
C ALA A 14 -26.30 -13.32 3.48
N PRO A 15 -25.69 -13.31 4.68
CA PRO A 15 -25.86 -12.22 5.64
C PRO A 15 -25.38 -10.87 5.09
N ALA A 16 -25.78 -9.78 5.77
CA ALA A 16 -25.23 -8.46 5.47
C ALA A 16 -23.70 -8.44 5.64
N ASN A 17 -23.01 -7.66 4.80
CA ASN A 17 -21.54 -7.53 4.77
C ASN A 17 -20.78 -8.84 4.44
N HIS A 18 -21.44 -9.83 3.83
CA HIS A 18 -20.78 -11.04 3.36
C HIS A 18 -20.00 -10.80 2.06
N PHE A 19 -18.88 -11.51 1.88
CA PHE A 19 -18.09 -11.44 0.66
C PHE A 19 -18.89 -11.96 -0.55
N ALA A 20 -18.83 -11.23 -1.66
CA ALA A 20 -19.45 -11.63 -2.91
C ALA A 20 -18.56 -12.66 -3.62
N GLY A 21 -18.89 -13.94 -3.53
CA GLY A 21 -18.11 -15.00 -4.14
C GLY A 21 -18.80 -16.37 -4.07
N ALA A 22 -18.10 -17.38 -4.59
CA ALA A 22 -18.57 -18.75 -4.53
C ALA A 22 -18.60 -19.24 -3.06
N CYS A 23 -19.76 -19.71 -2.59
CA CYS A 23 -19.95 -20.04 -1.17
C CYS A 23 -18.95 -21.12 -0.69
N SER A 24 -18.63 -22.09 -1.55
CA SER A 24 -17.68 -23.17 -1.21
C SER A 24 -16.23 -22.72 -1.04
N THR A 25 -15.89 -21.48 -1.42
CA THR A 25 -14.55 -20.92 -1.18
C THR A 25 -14.25 -20.86 0.32
N CYS A 26 -15.27 -20.58 1.14
CA CYS A 26 -15.14 -20.49 2.59
C CYS A 26 -15.97 -21.56 3.33
N HIS A 27 -17.11 -21.95 2.78
CA HIS A 27 -18.00 -22.94 3.38
C HIS A 27 -17.75 -24.34 2.80
N GLN A 28 -16.67 -24.97 3.26
CA GLN A 28 -16.27 -26.31 2.79
C GLN A 28 -17.12 -27.43 3.41
N ASP A 29 -17.77 -27.17 4.55
CA ASP A 29 -18.66 -28.12 5.24
C ASP A 29 -20.13 -27.75 4.97
N THR A 30 -20.83 -28.61 4.23
CA THR A 30 -22.26 -28.43 3.93
C THR A 30 -23.19 -28.92 5.04
N GLY A 31 -22.68 -29.70 6.00
CA GLY A 31 -23.42 -30.17 7.18
C GLY A 31 -23.37 -29.18 8.35
N ASN A 32 -22.33 -28.34 8.41
CA ASN A 32 -22.20 -27.25 9.37
C ASN A 32 -21.73 -25.96 8.67
N PHE A 33 -22.67 -25.30 7.99
CA PHE A 33 -22.41 -24.09 7.21
C PHE A 33 -21.94 -22.89 8.03
N GLY A 34 -22.12 -22.92 9.36
CA GLY A 34 -21.61 -21.87 10.26
C GLY A 34 -20.08 -21.89 10.41
N ASN A 35 -19.43 -23.01 10.06
CA ASN A 35 -17.99 -23.18 10.17
C ASN A 35 -17.27 -22.78 8.87
N ALA A 36 -17.35 -21.50 8.51
CA ALA A 36 -16.58 -20.97 7.40
C ALA A 36 -15.09 -20.95 7.76
N SER A 37 -14.24 -21.44 6.86
CA SER A 37 -12.79 -21.40 7.02
C SER A 37 -12.13 -21.09 5.68
N PHE A 38 -11.15 -20.18 5.71
CA PHE A 38 -10.39 -19.76 4.56
C PHE A 38 -8.91 -19.67 4.93
N ASN A 39 -8.06 -20.30 4.13
CA ASN A 39 -6.61 -20.24 4.31
C ASN A 39 -6.02 -19.19 3.38
N HIS A 40 -5.32 -18.22 3.96
CA HIS A 40 -4.67 -17.14 3.21
C HIS A 40 -3.29 -17.53 2.67
N ALA A 41 -2.72 -18.66 3.09
CA ALA A 41 -1.35 -19.05 2.74
C ALA A 41 -1.13 -19.10 1.21
N GLY A 42 -0.08 -18.42 0.76
CA GLY A 42 0.33 -18.40 -0.65
C GLY A 42 -0.52 -17.51 -1.57
N LEU A 43 -1.52 -16.80 -1.03
CA LEU A 43 -2.29 -15.83 -1.81
C LEU A 43 -1.57 -14.49 -1.92
N THR A 44 -1.67 -13.88 -3.09
CA THR A 44 -1.11 -12.55 -3.38
C THR A 44 -2.14 -11.56 -3.91
N ASP A 45 -3.26 -12.05 -4.45
CA ASP A 45 -4.35 -11.18 -4.89
C ASP A 45 -5.29 -10.83 -3.73
N CYS A 46 -4.87 -9.85 -2.93
CA CYS A 46 -5.65 -9.42 -1.77
C CYS A 46 -6.82 -8.52 -2.17
N ALA A 47 -6.63 -7.68 -3.20
CA ALA A 47 -7.61 -6.68 -3.62
C ALA A 47 -8.87 -7.29 -4.26
N SER A 48 -8.82 -8.56 -4.69
CA SER A 48 -10.01 -9.30 -5.13
C SER A 48 -11.05 -9.51 -4.02
N CYS A 49 -10.61 -9.47 -2.75
CA CYS A 49 -11.45 -9.78 -1.60
C CYS A 49 -11.49 -8.65 -0.56
N HIS A 50 -10.37 -8.00 -0.31
CA HIS A 50 -10.22 -6.97 0.70
C HIS A 50 -10.16 -5.58 0.07
N GLN A 51 -10.55 -4.58 0.84
CA GLN A 51 -10.38 -3.18 0.49
C GLN A 51 -9.36 -2.55 1.43
N PRO A 52 -8.46 -1.70 0.91
CA PRO A 52 -7.48 -1.04 1.74
C PRO A 52 -8.16 0.00 2.67
N PRO A 53 -7.57 0.29 3.84
CA PRO A 53 -7.96 1.44 4.65
C PRO A 53 -7.82 2.77 3.89
N ALA A 54 -8.45 3.83 4.41
CA ALA A 54 -8.23 5.19 3.91
C ALA A 54 -6.73 5.55 3.96
N ASN A 55 -6.28 6.32 2.97
CA ASN A 55 -4.91 6.83 2.83
C ASN A 55 -3.83 5.73 2.69
N HIS A 56 -4.22 4.52 2.32
CA HIS A 56 -3.31 3.41 2.06
C HIS A 56 -2.87 3.39 0.59
N TYR A 57 -1.69 2.83 0.31
CA TYR A 57 -1.23 2.57 -1.06
C TYR A 57 -2.25 1.73 -1.84
N ALA A 58 -2.53 2.13 -3.08
CA ALA A 58 -3.57 1.53 -3.93
C ALA A 58 -3.15 0.24 -4.66
N GLY A 59 -1.90 -0.20 -4.52
CA GLY A 59 -1.39 -1.44 -5.12
C GLY A 59 -1.76 -2.70 -4.35
N GLN A 60 -1.11 -3.82 -4.68
CA GLN A 60 -1.44 -5.10 -4.06
C GLN A 60 -0.92 -5.14 -2.64
N CYS A 61 -1.73 -5.64 -1.70
CA CYS A 61 -1.30 -5.73 -0.31
C CYS A 61 -0.08 -6.65 -0.16
N SER A 62 0.07 -7.66 -1.03
CA SER A 62 1.23 -8.56 -1.06
C SER A 62 2.56 -7.87 -1.39
N ASP A 63 2.53 -6.63 -1.87
CA ASP A 63 3.75 -5.85 -2.13
C ASP A 63 4.45 -5.45 -0.82
N CYS A 64 3.69 -5.40 0.29
CA CYS A 64 4.18 -4.98 1.60
C CYS A 64 3.83 -5.97 2.74
N HIS A 65 2.74 -6.72 2.61
CA HIS A 65 2.22 -7.60 3.65
C HIS A 65 2.44 -9.08 3.28
N SER A 66 2.71 -9.91 4.29
CA SER A 66 2.73 -11.36 4.14
C SER A 66 1.45 -11.99 4.71
N THR A 67 1.07 -13.14 4.19
CA THR A 67 -0.05 -13.95 4.72
C THR A 67 0.32 -14.68 6.01
N ASP A 68 1.63 -14.83 6.31
CA ASP A 68 2.12 -15.40 7.57
C ASP A 68 2.03 -14.39 8.72
N THR A 69 2.40 -13.14 8.45
CA THR A 69 2.35 -12.02 9.39
C THR A 69 1.82 -10.79 8.66
N PHE A 70 0.49 -10.65 8.67
CA PHE A 70 -0.15 -9.53 7.98
C PHE A 70 0.16 -8.19 8.64
N SER A 71 0.28 -8.17 9.98
CA SER A 71 0.76 -7.00 10.72
C SER A 71 2.26 -6.78 10.50
N GLY A 72 2.67 -5.51 10.41
CA GLY A 72 4.08 -5.14 10.24
C GLY A 72 4.52 -5.21 8.79
N ALA A 73 3.84 -4.43 7.94
CA ALA A 73 4.20 -4.32 6.53
C ALA A 73 5.69 -3.99 6.36
N SER A 74 6.35 -4.71 5.46
CA SER A 74 7.74 -4.46 5.08
C SER A 74 7.78 -4.19 3.60
N PHE A 75 8.34 -3.05 3.23
CA PHE A 75 8.51 -2.65 1.84
C PHE A 75 9.83 -1.91 1.71
N ASN A 76 10.40 -1.97 0.51
CA ASN A 76 11.59 -1.20 0.19
C ASN A 76 11.16 0.11 -0.44
N HIS A 77 11.60 1.21 0.14
CA HIS A 77 11.40 2.55 -0.40
C HIS A 77 12.77 3.20 -0.60
N SER A 78 13.04 3.71 -1.80
CA SER A 78 14.38 4.24 -2.15
C SER A 78 14.76 5.48 -1.35
N PHE A 79 13.75 6.27 -0.95
CA PHE A 79 13.91 7.47 -0.13
C PHE A 79 13.33 7.24 1.28
N PRO A 80 13.84 7.85 2.36
CA PRO A 80 13.29 7.63 3.70
C PRO A 80 11.83 8.08 3.83
N THR A 81 10.96 7.20 4.32
CA THR A 81 9.51 7.48 4.52
C THR A 81 9.23 8.37 5.75
N ASN A 82 10.23 8.50 6.63
CA ASN A 82 10.19 9.32 7.83
C ASN A 82 11.04 10.60 7.69
N HIS A 83 11.27 11.06 6.45
CA HIS A 83 11.94 12.32 6.22
C HIS A 83 11.12 13.48 6.83
N GLU A 84 11.66 14.06 7.91
CA GLU A 84 11.09 15.20 8.63
C GLU A 84 9.57 15.06 8.88
N GLY A 85 8.77 16.04 8.44
CA GLY A 85 7.33 16.11 8.65
C GLY A 85 6.50 14.99 8.00
N ALA A 86 7.10 14.10 7.21
CA ALA A 86 6.40 13.01 6.55
C ALA A 86 5.86 11.96 7.51
N ASN A 87 6.56 11.60 8.59
CA ASN A 87 6.09 10.68 9.63
C ASN A 87 5.46 9.35 9.11
N ASN A 88 5.98 8.79 8.01
CA ASN A 88 5.42 7.62 7.31
C ASN A 88 4.00 7.80 6.73
N ASN A 89 3.54 9.04 6.59
CA ASN A 89 2.32 9.36 5.87
C ASN A 89 2.61 9.50 4.38
N CYS A 90 2.23 8.49 3.61
CA CYS A 90 2.48 8.42 2.17
C CYS A 90 1.91 9.63 1.42
N GLU A 91 0.74 10.14 1.83
CA GLU A 91 0.06 11.25 1.16
C GLU A 91 0.82 12.57 1.26
N THR A 92 1.71 12.71 2.25
CA THR A 92 2.55 13.91 2.40
C THR A 92 3.43 14.12 1.18
N CYS A 93 3.95 13.04 0.59
CA CYS A 93 4.78 13.10 -0.61
C CYS A 93 4.02 12.65 -1.87
N HIS A 94 3.04 11.76 -1.75
CA HIS A 94 2.26 11.21 -2.85
C HIS A 94 0.77 11.56 -2.78
N PRO A 95 0.39 12.83 -3.06
CA PRO A 95 -1.01 13.25 -3.05
C PRO A 95 -1.90 12.39 -3.95
N GLY A 96 -3.05 11.98 -3.43
CA GLY A 96 -3.98 11.10 -4.15
C GLY A 96 -3.43 9.71 -4.45
N GLY A 97 -2.37 9.28 -3.75
CA GLY A 97 -1.72 7.99 -3.94
C GLY A 97 -0.85 7.91 -5.20
N ASN A 98 -0.55 9.03 -5.85
CA ASN A 98 0.30 9.04 -7.05
C ASN A 98 1.78 8.90 -6.67
N THR A 99 2.30 7.66 -6.71
CA THR A 99 3.71 7.37 -6.42
C THR A 99 4.70 7.82 -7.48
N SER A 100 4.22 8.27 -8.64
CA SER A 100 5.04 8.72 -9.76
C SER A 100 5.22 10.24 -9.82
N SER A 101 4.57 10.99 -8.92
CA SER A 101 4.54 12.45 -8.96
C SER A 101 4.84 13.06 -7.59
N TRP A 102 6.11 13.41 -7.37
CA TRP A 102 6.61 14.15 -6.21
C TRP A 102 7.83 14.98 -6.62
N THR A 103 8.00 16.17 -6.02
CA THR A 103 9.21 16.98 -6.18
C THR A 103 9.64 17.54 -4.83
N CYS A 104 10.96 17.67 -4.61
CA CYS A 104 11.52 18.29 -3.41
C CYS A 104 11.00 19.73 -3.23
N THR A 105 10.77 20.42 -4.35
CA THR A 105 10.30 21.81 -4.39
C THR A 105 8.85 22.01 -3.95
N ALA A 106 8.08 20.93 -3.77
CA ALA A 106 6.76 21.02 -3.16
C ALA A 106 6.82 21.43 -1.67
N CYS A 107 7.96 21.21 -1.01
CA CYS A 107 8.18 21.60 0.39
C CYS A 107 9.40 22.52 0.57
N HIS A 108 10.44 22.36 -0.24
CA HIS A 108 11.66 23.15 -0.17
C HIS A 108 11.64 24.29 -1.18
N SER A 109 11.92 25.52 -0.76
CA SER A 109 12.01 26.65 -1.68
C SER A 109 13.21 26.47 -2.62
N GLN A 110 12.98 26.59 -3.94
CA GLN A 110 14.06 26.55 -4.93
C GLN A 110 15.05 27.69 -4.72
N GLU A 111 14.56 28.92 -4.48
CA GLU A 111 15.39 30.11 -4.21
C GLU A 111 16.32 29.87 -3.02
N LYS A 112 15.77 29.32 -1.93
CA LYS A 112 16.59 29.02 -0.75
C LYS A 112 17.62 27.92 -1.04
N MET A 113 17.24 26.88 -1.78
CA MET A 113 18.21 25.84 -2.14
C MET A 113 19.30 26.37 -3.07
N ASP A 114 18.98 27.29 -3.98
CA ASP A 114 19.97 27.92 -4.84
C ASP A 114 20.96 28.78 -4.04
N GLU A 115 20.49 29.49 -3.00
CA GLU A 115 21.35 30.25 -2.08
C GLU A 115 22.29 29.35 -1.27
N GLU A 116 21.79 28.22 -0.73
CA GLU A 116 22.60 27.33 0.12
C GLU A 116 23.60 26.47 -0.69
N HIS A 117 23.43 26.39 -2.02
CA HIS A 117 24.29 25.63 -2.92
C HIS A 117 25.03 26.55 -3.92
N ASP A 118 25.18 27.84 -3.61
CA ASP A 118 25.83 28.83 -4.49
C ASP A 118 27.30 28.47 -4.80
N ASP A 119 27.97 27.87 -3.81
CA ASP A 119 29.35 27.41 -3.88
C ASP A 119 29.48 25.89 -4.19
N GLU A 120 28.36 25.17 -4.37
CA GLU A 120 28.38 23.72 -4.59
C GLU A 120 28.58 23.38 -6.08
N SER A 121 29.71 22.75 -6.39
CA SER A 121 30.04 22.40 -7.77
C SER A 121 29.14 21.27 -8.31
N GLY A 122 28.48 21.51 -9.44
CA GLY A 122 27.62 20.52 -10.10
C GLY A 122 26.16 20.58 -9.66
N TYR A 123 25.81 21.45 -8.71
CA TYR A 123 24.43 21.81 -8.44
C TYR A 123 23.78 22.47 -9.67
N ASN A 124 22.52 22.10 -9.94
CA ASN A 124 21.76 22.61 -11.08
C ASN A 124 20.27 22.83 -10.78
N GLY A 125 19.88 22.85 -9.50
CA GLY A 125 18.48 23.00 -9.09
C GLY A 125 17.59 21.78 -9.32
N SER A 126 18.17 20.62 -9.66
CA SER A 126 17.42 19.37 -9.87
C SER A 126 18.21 18.16 -9.37
N ASN A 127 17.60 16.97 -9.42
CA ASN A 127 18.21 15.71 -9.00
C ASN A 127 18.78 15.76 -7.57
N CYS A 128 18.06 16.38 -6.64
CA CYS A 128 18.49 16.60 -5.25
C CYS A 128 18.99 15.32 -4.57
N THR A 129 18.38 14.17 -4.89
CA THR A 129 18.73 12.86 -4.32
C THR A 129 20.06 12.29 -4.81
N GLN A 130 20.69 12.88 -5.83
CA GLN A 130 22.03 12.49 -6.26
C GLN A 130 23.08 12.83 -5.20
N CYS A 131 22.92 13.99 -4.54
CA CYS A 131 23.78 14.42 -3.45
C CYS A 131 23.15 14.13 -2.07
N HIS A 132 21.83 14.23 -1.95
CA HIS A 132 21.07 14.01 -0.71
C HIS A 132 20.13 12.79 -0.82
N PRO A 133 20.66 11.55 -0.85
CA PRO A 133 19.85 10.35 -1.05
C PRO A 133 18.84 10.11 0.09
N ASP A 134 19.09 10.65 1.28
CA ASP A 134 18.21 10.60 2.44
C ASP A 134 17.50 11.95 2.74
N GLY A 135 17.70 12.95 1.87
CA GLY A 135 17.13 14.29 1.99
C GLY A 135 17.76 15.15 3.07
N ARG A 136 18.86 14.74 3.70
CA ARG A 136 19.51 15.54 4.75
C ARG A 136 20.55 16.48 4.17
N LYS A 137 20.62 17.70 4.72
CA LYS A 137 21.75 18.60 4.50
C LYS A 137 23.04 17.97 5.05
N HIS A 138 24.16 18.25 4.41
CA HIS A 138 25.47 17.95 4.98
C HIS A 138 25.79 19.03 6.03
N ASP A 139 26.33 18.61 7.18
CA ASP A 139 26.86 19.53 8.18
C ASP A 139 28.39 19.54 7.98
N ASP A 140 28.93 20.69 7.59
CA ASP A 140 30.38 20.94 7.52
C ASP A 140 30.98 21.25 8.89
#